data_AF-B5CZ91-F1
#
_entry.id   AF-B5CZ91-F1
#
_cell.length_a   1.000
_cell.length_b   1.000
_cell.length_c   1.000
_cell.angle_alpha   90.00
_cell.angle_beta   90.00
_cell.angle_gamma   90.00
#
_symmetry.space_group_name_H-M   'P 1'
#
loop_
_entity.id
_entity.type
_entity.pdbx_description
1 polymer ?
#
loop_
_entity_poly.entity_id
_entity_poly.type
_entity_poly.pdbx_seq_one_letter_code
_entity_poly.pdbx_strand_id
1 'polypeptide(L)' 'MRNLREENIHTYFDNHEWININCQKTDVESNIRLLDLPRRIIAKYRGLCEDGRIFPVPIT' A
#
# COMPACT_ATOMS: atom_id res chain seq x y z
N MET A 1 7.79 3.36 1.68
CA MET A 1 6.95 2.15 1.42
C MET A 1 7.23 0.96 2.35
N ARG A 2 8.21 1.03 3.27
CA ARG A 2 8.46 -0.03 4.28
C ARG A 2 7.22 -0.41 5.11
N ASN A 3 6.32 0.56 5.28
CA ASN A 3 5.16 0.44 6.16
C ASN A 3 3.84 0.27 5.40
N LEU A 4 3.85 0.03 4.09
CA LEU A 4 2.61 -0.17 3.35
C LEU A 4 1.96 -1.48 3.79
N ARG A 5 0.72 -1.38 4.28
CA ARG A 5 -0.11 -2.47 4.79
C ARG A 5 -1.38 -2.59 3.95
N GLU A 6 -2.02 -3.75 4.02
CA GLU A 6 -3.31 -4.01 3.36
C GLU A 6 -4.38 -2.98 3.77
N GLU A 7 -4.37 -2.57 5.04
CA GLU A 7 -5.29 -1.58 5.61
C GLU A 7 -5.14 -0.17 4.99
N ASN A 8 -4.02 0.13 4.33
CA ASN A 8 -3.83 1.41 3.66
C ASN A 8 -4.45 1.45 2.27
N ILE A 9 -4.94 0.31 1.76
CA ILE A 9 -5.54 0.20 0.44
C ILE A 9 -7.07 0.17 0.59
N HIS A 10 -7.73 1.11 -0.04
CA HIS A 10 -9.19 1.24 -0.01
C HIS A 10 -9.75 1.24 -1.42
N THR A 11 -10.89 0.58 -1.61
CA THR A 11 -11.72 0.75 -2.81
C THR A 11 -12.75 1.84 -2.54
N TYR A 12 -12.76 2.87 -3.37
CA TYR A 12 -13.72 3.97 -3.25
C TYR A 12 -14.90 3.81 -4.24
N PHE A 13 -15.81 4.79 -4.24
CA PHE A 13 -17.05 4.78 -5.03
C PHE A 13 -16.83 4.73 -6.55
N ASP A 14 -15.64 5.10 -7.02
CA ASP A 14 -15.24 5.06 -8.42
C ASP A 14 -14.77 3.67 -8.87
N ASN A 15 -14.89 2.66 -8.00
CA ASN A 15 -14.40 1.30 -8.17
C ASN A 15 -12.89 1.19 -8.39
N HIS A 16 -12.13 2.23 -8.04
CA HIS A 16 -10.66 2.17 -8.05
C HIS A 16 -10.12 1.90 -6.65
N GLU A 17 -8.98 1.22 -6.61
CA GLU A 17 -8.17 1.10 -5.40
C GLU A 17 -7.28 2.34 -5.25
N TRP A 18 -7.11 2.78 -4.01
CA TRP A 18 -6.33 3.93 -3.63
C TRP A 18 -5.49 3.61 -2.39
N ILE A 19 -4.29 4.17 -2.32
CA ILE A 19 -3.43 4.12 -1.14
C ILE A 19 -3.62 5.41 -0.36
N ASN A 20 -4.05 5.30 0.90
CA ASN A 20 -4.09 6.39 1.87
C ASN A 20 -3.01 6.17 2.94
N ILE A 21 -2.00 7.04 2.99
CA ILE A 21 -0.90 6.96 3.97
C ILE A 21 -0.39 8.35 4.36
N ASN A 22 0.16 8.48 5.57
CA ASN A 22 1.00 9.63 5.93
C ASN A 22 2.42 9.43 5.41
N CYS A 23 2.93 10.42 4.69
CA CYS A 23 4.31 10.44 4.23
C CYS A 23 5.28 10.50 5.42
N GLN A 24 6.12 9.48 5.58
CA GLN A 24 7.06 9.35 6.71
C GLN A 24 7.98 10.57 6.90
N LYS A 25 8.37 11.24 5.81
CA LYS A 25 9.32 12.36 5.86
C LYS A 25 8.65 13.69 6.24
N THR A 26 7.43 13.91 5.78
CA THR A 26 6.77 15.22 5.82
C THR A 26 5.54 15.25 6.71
N ASP A 27 5.07 14.09 7.18
CA ASP A 27 3.82 13.90 7.92
C ASP A 27 2.59 14.49 7.21
N VAL A 28 2.63 14.51 5.87
CA VAL A 28 1.51 14.95 5.03
C VAL A 28 0.79 13.72 4.52
N GLU A 29 -0.54 13.74 4.61
CA GLU A 29 -1.41 12.72 4.06
C GLU A 29 -1.28 12.64 2.53
N SER A 30 -1.22 11.43 1.99
CA SER A 30 -1.12 11.17 0.56
C SER A 30 -2.17 10.17 0.12
N ASN A 31 -2.94 10.59 -0.89
CA ASN A 31 -4.00 9.82 -1.52
C ASN A 31 -3.57 9.50 -2.96
N ILE A 32 -3.17 8.24 -3.20
CA ILE A 32 -2.54 7.84 -4.46
C ILE A 32 -3.39 6.76 -5.11
N ARG A 33 -3.95 7.03 -6.29
CA ARG A 33 -4.71 6.03 -7.05
C ARG A 33 -3.79 4.89 -7.50
N LEU A 34 -4.26 3.66 -7.30
CA LEU A 34 -3.54 2.46 -7.68
C LEU A 34 -3.84 2.10 -9.14
N LEU A 35 -2.84 2.27 -9.99
CA LEU A 35 -2.91 1.86 -11.39
C LEU A 35 -2.71 0.35 -11.55
N ASP A 36 -3.02 -0.19 -12.72
CA ASP A 36 -2.98 -1.63 -12.98
C ASP A 36 -1.61 -2.27 -12.72
N LEU A 37 -0.52 -1.62 -13.12
CA LEU A 37 0.81 -2.16 -12.93
C LEU A 37 1.19 -2.23 -11.43
N PRO A 38 1.10 -1.14 -10.65
CA PRO A 38 1.24 -1.19 -9.19
C PRO A 38 0.32 -2.21 -8.51
N ARG A 39 -0.94 -2.32 -8.95
CA ARG A 39 -1.92 -3.27 -8.40
C ARG A 39 -1.47 -4.72 -8.58
N ARG A 40 -0.96 -5.07 -9.77
CA ARG A 40 -0.40 -6.40 -10.05
C ARG A 40 0.84 -6.69 -9.21
N ILE A 41 1.69 -5.69 -8.98
CA ILE A 41 2.87 -5.84 -8.12
C ILE A 41 2.42 -6.15 -6.69
N ILE A 42 1.49 -5.36 -6.13
CA ILE A 42 0.96 -5.59 -4.79
C ILE A 42 0.32 -6.98 -4.67
N ALA A 43 -0.52 -7.37 -5.65
CA ALA A 43 -1.18 -8.67 -5.67
C ALA A 43 -0.21 -9.85 -5.56
N LYS A 44 0.99 -9.74 -6.15
CA LYS A 44 2.04 -10.77 -6.07
C LYS A 44 2.55 -10.99 -4.64
N TYR A 45 2.56 -9.95 -3.81
CA TYR A 45 3.14 -10.02 -2.47
C TYR A 45 2.10 -10.06 -1.34
N ARG A 46 0.80 -9.91 -1.64
CA ARG A 46 -0.26 -10.01 -0.63
C ARG A 46 -0.17 -11.34 0.13
N GLY A 47 -0.25 -11.25 1.46
CA GLY A 47 -0.23 -12.41 2.37
C GLY A 47 1.14 -13.06 2.59
N LEU A 48 2.23 -12.51 2.03
CA LEU A 48 3.58 -13.06 2.25
C LEU A 48 4.22 -12.61 3.58
N CYS A 49 3.76 -11.51 4.19
CA CYS A 49 4.26 -11.05 5.48
C CYS A 49 3.24 -11.34 6.58
N GLU A 50 3.69 -11.95 7.68
CA GLU A 50 2.85 -12.34 8.82
C GLU A 50 2.30 -11.14 9.61
N ASP A 51 2.91 -9.96 9.46
CA ASP A 51 2.58 -8.76 10.24
C ASP A 51 1.64 -7.80 9.50
N GLY A 52 1.09 -8.21 8.36
CA GLY A 52 0.15 -7.42 7.55
C GLY A 52 0.81 -6.38 6.64
N ARG A 53 2.15 -6.32 6.56
CA ARG A 53 2.84 -5.54 5.52
C ARG A 53 2.70 -6.22 4.16
N ILE A 54 2.71 -5.42 3.10
CA ILE A 54 2.60 -5.96 1.72
C ILE A 54 3.95 -6.44 1.21
N PHE A 55 5.03 -5.72 1.51
CA PHE A 55 6.35 -6.03 0.96
C PHE A 55 7.29 -6.60 2.03
N PRO A 56 8.03 -7.68 1.73
CA PRO A 56 9.04 -8.24 2.62
C PRO A 56 10.31 -7.37 2.58
N VAL A 57 10.24 -6.18 3.18
CA VAL A 57 11.37 -5.25 3.26
C VAL A 57 12.21 -5.58 4.49
N PRO A 58 13.53 -5.84 4.34
CA PRO A 58 14.40 -6.13 5.48
C PRO A 58 14.33 -5.06 6.57
N ILE A 59 14.29 -5.51 7.83
CA ILE A 59 14.32 -4.65 9.00
C ILE A 59 15.78 -4.43 9.41
N THR A 60 16.52 -3.67 8.62
CA THR A 60 17.81 -3.08 9.04
C THR A 60 17.58 -1.89 9.96
#